data_AF-A0A920M951-F1
#
_entry.id   AF-A0A920M951-F1
#
_cell.length_a   1.000
_cell.length_b   1.000
_cell.length_c   1.000
_cell.angle_alpha   90.00
_cell.angle_beta   90.00
_cell.angle_gamma   90.00
#
_symmetry.space_group_name_H-M   'P 1'
#
loop_
_entity.id
_entity.type
_entity.pdbx_description
1 polymer ?
#
loop_
_entity_poly.entity_id
_entity_poly.type
_entity_poly.pdbx_seq_one_letter_code
_entity_poly.pdbx_strand_id
1 'polypeptide(L)' 'MITGASYGLGEQFAYAFADAGAVLVLTARSEELLEGVGEACREKGSKVTVATGDVSVEDDVFESLSKVLLTMAKLMS' A
#
# COMPACT_ATOMS: atom_id res chain seq x y z
N MET A 1 -5.71 -0.39 3.55
CA MET A 1 -4.45 -1.15 3.45
C MET A 1 -4.72 -2.41 2.65
N ILE A 2 -3.82 -2.80 1.74
CA ILE A 2 -3.93 -4.00 0.92
C ILE A 2 -2.67 -4.84 1.13
N THR A 3 -2.84 -6.10 1.51
CA THR A 3 -1.76 -7.08 1.65
C THR A 3 -1.61 -7.91 0.38
N GLY A 4 -0.40 -8.41 0.10
CA GLY A 4 -0.11 -9.10 -1.15
C GLY A 4 -0.32 -8.21 -2.38
N ALA A 5 -0.11 -6.90 -2.23
CA ALA A 5 -0.46 -5.91 -3.24
C ALA A 5 0.47 -5.89 -4.47
N SER A 6 1.56 -6.65 -4.47
CA SER A 6 2.58 -6.59 -5.52
C SER A 6 2.26 -7.40 -6.77
N TYR A 7 1.18 -8.20 -6.79
CA TYR A 7 0.72 -8.94 -7.98
C TYR A 7 -0.70 -9.50 -7.81
N GLY A 8 -1.30 -9.95 -8.91
CA GLY A 8 -2.54 -10.73 -8.91
C GLY A 8 -3.73 -9.91 -8.39
N LEU A 9 -4.57 -10.51 -7.54
CA LEU A 9 -5.76 -9.82 -7.03
C LEU A 9 -5.43 -8.58 -6.19
N GLY A 10 -4.36 -8.62 -5.39
CA GLY A 10 -3.96 -7.49 -4.56
C GLY A 10 -3.58 -6.26 -5.39
N GLU A 11 -2.87 -6.49 -6.50
CA GLU A 11 -2.56 -5.45 -7.50
C GLU A 11 -3.83 -4.90 -8.15
N GLN A 12 -4.74 -5.77 -8.61
CA GLN A 12 -5.98 -5.32 -9.26
C GLN A 12 -6.87 -4.52 -8.31
N PHE A 13 -6.92 -4.90 -7.03
CA PHE A 13 -7.60 -4.11 -6.01
C PHE A 13 -6.92 -2.76 -5.77
N ALA A 14 -5.58 -2.71 -5.75
CA ALA A 14 -4.85 -1.46 -5.62
C ALA A 14 -5.22 -0.48 -6.75
N TYR A 15 -5.24 -0.95 -7.99
CA TYR A 15 -5.65 -0.13 -9.13
C TYR A 15 -7.11 0.32 -9.05
N ALA A 16 -8.04 -0.59 -8.74
CA ALA A 16 -9.45 -0.26 -8.65
C ALA A 16 -9.74 0.77 -7.55
N PHE A 17 -9.10 0.64 -6.40
CA PHE A 17 -9.24 1.63 -5.32
C PHE A 17 -8.53 2.94 -5.63
N ALA A 18 -7.41 2.91 -6.35
CA ALA A 18 -6.74 4.12 -6.80
C ALA A 18 -7.63 4.91 -7.77
N ASP A 19 -8.26 4.25 -8.74
CA ASP A 19 -9.22 4.87 -9.67
C ASP A 19 -10.45 5.43 -8.93
N ALA A 20 -10.84 4.85 -7.80
CA ALA A 20 -11.88 5.38 -6.92
C ALA A 20 -11.42 6.56 -6.04
N GLY A 21 -10.17 7.01 -6.15
CA GLY A 21 -9.60 8.11 -5.38
C GLY A 21 -9.28 7.76 -3.93
N ALA A 22 -9.17 6.47 -3.60
CA ALA A 22 -8.82 6.04 -2.25
C ALA A 22 -7.40 6.48 -1.88
N VAL A 23 -7.13 6.61 -0.58
CA VAL A 23 -5.77 6.67 -0.05
C VAL A 23 -5.33 5.24 0.25
N LEU A 24 -4.16 4.85 -0.27
CA LEU A 24 -3.71 3.47 -0.22
C LEU A 24 -2.45 3.31 0.64
N VAL A 25 -2.43 2.19 1.36
CA VAL A 25 -1.21 1.62 1.92
C VAL A 25 -1.08 0.21 1.37
N LEU A 26 0.02 -0.07 0.69
CA LEU A 26 0.28 -1.33 0.00
C LEU A 26 1.39 -2.09 0.73
N THR A 27 1.20 -3.38 0.98
CA THR A 27 2.21 -4.23 1.60
C THR A 27 2.34 -5.58 0.91
N ALA A 28 3.59 -6.01 0.72
CA ALA A 28 4.01 -7.29 0.18
C ALA A 28 5.52 -7.48 0.44
N ARG A 29 6.05 -8.65 0.11
CA ARG A 29 7.47 -9.00 0.34
C ARG A 29 8.43 -8.49 -0.73
N SER A 30 7.96 -8.35 -1.97
CA SER A 30 8.80 -7.90 -3.09
C SER A 30 8.69 -6.39 -3.24
N GLU A 31 9.71 -5.67 -2.80
CA GLU A 31 9.77 -4.21 -2.83
C GLU A 31 9.65 -3.65 -4.25
N GLU A 32 10.42 -4.18 -5.20
CA GLU A 32 10.43 -3.71 -6.59
C GLU A 32 9.05 -3.81 -7.24
N LEU A 33 8.39 -4.96 -7.13
CA LEU A 33 7.04 -5.15 -7.67
C LEU A 33 6.02 -4.26 -6.94
N LEU A 34 6.16 -4.11 -5.63
CA LEU A 34 5.25 -3.32 -4.81
C LEU A 34 5.35 -1.82 -5.13
N GLU A 35 6.56 -1.29 -5.37
CA GLU A 35 6.74 0.09 -5.82
C GLU A 35 6.21 0.31 -7.23
N GLY A 36 6.35 -0.64 -8.15
CA GLY A 36 5.72 -0.54 -9.48
C GLY A 36 4.20 -0.39 -9.39
N VAL A 37 3.54 -1.20 -8.55
CA VAL A 37 2.09 -1.04 -8.27
C VAL A 37 1.80 0.30 -7.60
N GLY A 38 2.67 0.72 -6.67
CA GLY A 38 2.57 2.00 -5.97
C GLY A 38 2.62 3.20 -6.92
N GLU A 39 3.57 3.22 -7.85
CA GLU A 39 3.72 4.25 -8.89
C GLU A 39 2.49 4.32 -9.78
N ALA A 40 2.04 3.18 -10.32
CA ALA A 40 0.84 3.13 -11.15
C ALA A 40 -0.41 3.64 -10.40
N CYS A 41 -0.54 3.35 -9.11
CA CYS A 41 -1.63 3.91 -8.28
C CYS A 41 -1.49 5.43 -8.06
N ARG A 42 -0.26 5.94 -7.89
CA ARG A 42 -0.01 7.39 -7.76
C ARG A 42 -0.31 8.14 -9.07
N GLU A 43 0.01 7.55 -10.22
CA GLU A 43 -0.35 8.10 -11.55
C GLU A 43 -1.86 8.22 -11.76
N LYS A 44 -2.64 7.32 -11.14
CA LYS A 44 -4.11 7.38 -11.09
C LYS A 44 -4.64 8.49 -10.16
N GLY A 45 -3.76 9.22 -9.47
CA GLY A 45 -4.12 10.32 -8.57
C GLY A 45 -4.34 9.92 -7.12
N SER A 46 -4.10 8.65 -6.78
CA SER A 46 -4.17 8.18 -5.39
C SER A 46 -2.95 8.61 -4.58
N LYS A 47 -3.15 8.89 -3.29
CA LYS A 47 -2.04 9.02 -2.34
C LYS A 47 -1.67 7.62 -1.85
N VAL A 48 -0.43 7.20 -2.09
CA VAL A 48 0.01 5.83 -1.83
C VAL A 48 1.26 5.79 -0.95
N THR A 49 1.19 4.98 0.10
CA THR A 49 2.35 4.57 0.89
C THR A 49 2.66 3.11 0.63
N VAL A 50 3.92 2.81 0.32
CA VAL A 50 4.40 1.44 0.17
C VAL A 50 5.11 1.04 1.46
N ALA A 51 4.76 -0.15 1.96
CA ALA A 51 5.28 -0.73 3.17
C ALA A 51 5.65 -2.20 2.92
N THR A 52 6.87 -2.44 2.46
CA THR A 52 7.41 -3.80 2.32
C THR A 52 7.41 -4.50 3.68
N GLY A 53 6.98 -5.76 3.70
CA GLY A 53 6.90 -6.57 4.91
C GLY A 53 6.29 -7.95 4.64
N ASP A 54 6.58 -8.91 5.53
CA ASP A 54 5.98 -10.23 5.55
C ASP A 54 4.89 -10.29 6.64
N VAL A 55 3.63 -10.40 6.23
CA VAL A 55 2.49 -10.47 7.17
C VAL A 55 2.47 -11.72 8.06
N SER A 56 3.35 -12.69 7.82
CA SER A 56 3.57 -13.83 8.73
C SER A 56 4.52 -13.51 9.89
N VAL A 57 5.21 -12.37 9.83
CA VAL A 57 6.07 -11.85 10.89
C VAL A 57 5.30 -10.78 11.65
N GLU A 58 5.11 -11.00 12.95
CA GLU A 58 4.29 -10.12 13.80
C GLU A 58 4.81 -8.68 13.83
N ASP A 59 6.13 -8.50 13.92
CA ASP A 59 6.77 -7.18 13.91
C ASP A 59 6.50 -6.40 12.61
N ASP A 60 6.57 -7.06 11.45
CA ASP A 60 6.28 -6.44 10.14
C ASP A 60 4.82 -5.96 10.06
N VAL A 61 3.89 -6.70 10.70
CA VAL A 61 2.49 -6.27 10.82
C VAL A 61 2.39 -4.99 11.64
N PHE A 62 3.03 -4.92 12.81
CA PHE A 62 3.04 -3.72 13.64
C PHE A 62 3.67 -2.51 12.94
N GLU A 63 4.77 -2.71 12.22
CA GLU A 63 5.39 -1.65 11.43
C GLU A 63 4.48 -1.16 10.30
N SER A 64 3.83 -2.08 9.58
CA SER A 64 2.91 -1.72 8.49
C SER A 64 1.72 -0.91 9.00
N LEU A 65 1.15 -1.27 10.16
CA LEU A 65 0.09 -0.52 10.84
C LEU A 65 0.56 0.88 11.27
N SER A 66 1.77 0.96 11.82
CA SER A 66 2.36 2.25 12.21
C SER A 66 2.51 3.20 11.01
N LYS A 67 2.92 2.67 9.84
CA LYS A 67 2.97 3.43 8.59
C LYS A 67 1.59 3.91 8.15
N VAL A 68 0.53 3.08 8.28
CA VAL A 68 -0.85 3.50 8.01
C VAL A 68 -1.26 4.69 8.88
N LEU A 69 -1.03 4.60 10.19
CA LEU A 69 -1.36 5.66 11.14
C LEU A 69 -0.66 6.99 10.80
N LEU A 70 0.64 6.94 10.50
CA LEU A 70 1.41 8.12 10.11
C LEU A 70 0.90 8.74 8.81
N THR A 71 0.58 7.92 7.81
CA THR A 71 0.02 8.40 6.54
C THR A 71 -1.34 9.07 6.75
N MET A 72 -2.23 8.46 7.54
CA MET A 72 -3.54 9.06 7.84
C MET A 72 -3.39 10.36 8.63
N ALA A 73 -2.50 10.42 9.62
CA ALA A 73 -2.24 11.64 10.39
C ALA A 73 -1.80 12.81 9.51
N LYS A 74 -0.89 12.57 8.55
CA LYS A 74 -0.41 13.57 7.59
C LYS A 74 -1.48 14.08 6.63
N LEU A 75 -2.59 13.36 6.49
CA LEU A 75 -3.71 13.76 5.63
C LEU A 75 -4.77 14.60 6.34
N MET A 76 -4.79 14.54 7.68
CA MET A 76 -5.75 15.28 8.52
C MET A 76 -5.19 16.62 9.01
N SER A 77 -3.91 16.90 8.77
CA SER A 77 -3.21 18.17 9.04
C SER A 77 -3.14 19.05 7.80
#